data_AF-A0A816C6N7-F1
#
_entry.id   AF-A0A816C6N7-F1
#
_cell.length_a   1.000
_cell.length_b   1.000
_cell.length_c   1.000
_cell.angle_alpha   90.00
_cell.angle_beta   90.00
_cell.angle_gamma   90.00
#
_symmetry.space_group_name_H-M   'P 1'
#
loop_
_entity.id
_entity.type
_entity.pdbx_description
1 polymer ?
#
loop_
_entity_poly.entity_id
_entity_poly.type
_entity_poly.pdbx_seq_one_letter_code
_entity_poly.pdbx_strand_id
1 'polypeptide(L)'
;MKLAKTLESRLLKFWILLLFQISSILCSIFVLHHMFTAKKFRRTLSSHVIIAMLIVSLLSVTVDLSLTLIYLRLGIVHPKLNLFCFFWMYIDFSFYTCGMLLTAWASFERHILVFSVRYFRLSYKMIFVHYAPILICLIYPFIFYNYSILFYSCENDLLDFQRTLCGVPCFKRESYVLNWYDTLMHSVVPSILIVACYMALLIRVIRQKHRLQQQLFSWGKQRQIIIQLLTVTCLCITMNVPLFTIILI
;
A
#
# COMPACT_ATOMS: atom_id res chain seq x y z
N MET A 1 -20.95 23.62 21.19
CA MET A 1 -19.47 23.65 21.33
C MET A 1 -18.76 22.42 20.76
N LYS A 2 -19.19 21.17 21.02
CA LYS A 2 -18.59 19.96 20.37
C LYS A 2 -18.72 19.94 18.84
N LEU A 3 -19.86 20.40 18.30
CA LEU A 3 -20.13 20.42 16.85
C LEU A 3 -19.20 21.37 16.05
N ALA A 4 -18.86 22.52 16.62
CA ALA A 4 -17.97 23.50 16.00
C ALA A 4 -16.52 22.97 15.92
N LYS A 5 -16.03 22.36 17.01
CA LYS A 5 -14.70 21.72 17.04
C LYS A 5 -14.58 20.57 16.04
N THR A 6 -15.64 19.79 15.83
CA THR A 6 -15.64 18.73 14.81
C THR A 6 -15.66 19.27 13.38
N LEU A 7 -16.27 20.43 13.14
CA LEU A 7 -16.30 21.03 11.80
C LEU A 7 -14.92 21.63 11.42
N GLU A 8 -14.32 22.40 12.31
CA GLU A 8 -12.98 22.98 12.10
C GLU A 8 -11.93 21.90 11.87
N SER A 9 -11.95 20.82 12.67
CA SER A 9 -11.05 19.67 12.48
C SER A 9 -11.22 19.00 11.12
N ARG A 10 -12.46 18.86 10.62
CA ARG A 10 -12.73 18.25 9.30
C ARG A 10 -12.25 19.14 8.15
N LEU A 11 -12.46 20.45 8.23
CA LEU A 11 -12.00 21.39 7.21
C LEU A 11 -10.47 21.47 7.13
N LEU A 12 -9.80 21.47 8.28
CA LEU A 12 -8.34 21.44 8.33
C LEU A 12 -7.79 20.14 7.70
N LYS A 13 -8.36 18.98 8.04
CA LYS A 13 -8.03 17.70 7.40
C LYS A 13 -8.28 17.72 5.89
N PHE A 14 -9.41 18.28 5.46
CA PHE A 14 -9.76 18.40 4.05
C PHE A 14 -8.70 19.17 3.25
N TRP A 15 -8.33 20.38 3.69
CA TRP A 15 -7.36 21.21 2.96
C TRP A 15 -5.96 20.60 2.93
N ILE A 16 -5.51 20.01 4.04
CA ILE A 16 -4.22 19.32 4.09
C ILE A 16 -4.22 18.15 3.12
N LEU A 17 -5.23 17.27 3.18
CA LEU A 17 -5.30 16.10 2.31
C LEU A 17 -5.44 16.48 0.83
N LEU A 18 -6.19 17.53 0.50
CA LEU A 18 -6.35 18.02 -0.87
C LEU A 18 -5.01 18.52 -1.44
N LEU A 19 -4.24 19.29 -0.66
CA LEU A 19 -2.93 19.77 -1.08
C LEU A 19 -1.98 18.59 -1.40
N PHE A 20 -1.91 17.62 -0.48
CA PHE A 20 -1.09 16.42 -0.68
C PHE A 20 -1.59 15.55 -1.84
N GLN A 21 -2.90 15.47 -2.06
CA GLN A 21 -3.49 14.73 -3.18
C GLN A 21 -3.03 15.30 -4.52
N ILE A 22 -3.15 16.61 -4.72
CA ILE A 22 -2.75 17.26 -5.97
C ILE A 22 -1.25 17.04 -6.24
N SER A 23 -0.41 17.27 -5.23
CA SER A 23 1.04 17.03 -5.36
C SER A 23 1.38 15.57 -5.66
N SER A 24 0.69 14.63 -5.01
CA SER A 24 0.90 13.19 -5.19
C SER A 24 0.50 12.73 -6.60
N ILE A 25 -0.64 13.20 -7.12
CA ILE A 25 -1.11 12.87 -8.48
C ILE A 25 -0.13 13.39 -9.53
N LEU A 26 0.28 14.66 -9.44
CA LEU A 26 1.23 15.26 -10.39
C LEU A 26 2.57 14.52 -10.39
N CYS A 27 3.11 14.22 -9.20
CA CYS A 27 4.36 13.48 -9.06
C CYS A 27 4.24 12.06 -9.64
N SER A 28 3.15 11.35 -9.32
CA SER A 28 2.93 9.97 -9.77
C SER A 28 2.79 9.89 -11.28
N ILE A 29 2.03 10.79 -11.91
CA ILE A 29 1.88 10.86 -13.37
C ILE A 29 3.23 11.16 -14.04
N PHE A 30 3.97 12.14 -13.51
CA PHE A 30 5.29 12.50 -14.05
C PHE A 30 6.28 11.32 -14.00
N VAL A 31 6.38 10.65 -12.85
CA VAL A 31 7.27 9.49 -12.68
C VAL A 31 6.84 8.34 -13.59
N LEU A 32 5.54 8.04 -13.65
CA LEU A 32 4.99 6.98 -14.48
C LEU A 32 5.27 7.24 -15.97
N HIS A 33 5.03 8.46 -16.45
CA HIS A 33 5.35 8.89 -17.81
C HIS A 33 6.84 8.73 -18.13
N HIS A 34 7.72 9.16 -17.22
CA HIS A 34 9.17 9.01 -17.39
C HIS A 34 9.58 7.54 -17.46
N MET A 35 9.02 6.67 -16.60
CA MET A 35 9.31 5.23 -16.58
C MET A 35 8.84 4.51 -17.85
N PHE A 36 7.68 4.88 -18.41
CA PHE A 36 7.20 4.32 -19.68
C PHE A 36 8.02 4.78 -20.89
N THR A 37 8.44 6.05 -20.90
CA THR A 37 9.18 6.62 -22.04
C THR A 37 10.60 6.06 -22.11
N ALA A 38 11.32 6.01 -20.98
CA ALA A 38 12.71 5.62 -20.95
C ALA A 38 12.91 4.08 -21.07
N LYS A 39 13.48 3.64 -22.20
CA LYS A 39 13.75 2.22 -22.52
C LYS A 39 14.55 1.48 -21.44
N LYS A 40 15.41 2.19 -20.70
CA LYS A 40 16.25 1.61 -19.63
C LYS A 40 15.42 1.09 -18.44
N PHE A 41 14.37 1.81 -18.05
CA PHE A 41 13.52 1.40 -16.93
C PHE A 41 12.60 0.24 -17.32
N ARG A 42 12.06 0.23 -18.55
CA ARG A 42 11.26 -0.89 -19.07
C ARG A 42 11.99 -2.24 -19.14
N ARG A 43 13.32 -2.26 -19.16
CA ARG A 43 14.12 -3.50 -19.19
C ARG A 43 14.53 -3.99 -17.81
N THR A 44 14.38 -3.17 -16.78
CA THR A 44 14.81 -3.54 -15.43
C THR A 44 13.67 -4.21 -14.70
N LEU A 45 13.86 -5.45 -14.25
CA LEU A 45 12.83 -6.27 -13.61
C LEU A 45 12.17 -5.54 -12.42
N SER A 46 12.99 -4.97 -11.54
CA SER A 46 12.55 -4.19 -10.38
C SER A 46 11.67 -2.97 -10.73
N SER A 47 11.77 -2.44 -11.95
CA SER A 47 10.93 -1.32 -12.39
C SER A 47 9.48 -1.74 -12.63
N HIS A 48 9.18 -3.00 -12.95
CA HIS A 48 7.80 -3.44 -13.17
C HIS A 48 6.96 -3.42 -11.88
N VAL A 49 7.54 -3.87 -10.76
CA VAL A 49 6.85 -3.80 -9.46
C VAL A 49 6.61 -2.35 -9.06
N ILE A 50 7.59 -1.47 -9.27
CA ILE A 50 7.46 -0.04 -8.97
C ILE A 50 6.35 0.60 -9.82
N ILE A 51 6.25 0.24 -11.11
CA ILE A 51 5.16 0.70 -11.99
C ILE A 51 3.81 0.22 -11.45
N ALA A 52 3.68 -1.06 -11.09
CA ALA A 52 2.44 -1.60 -10.52
C ALA A 52 2.05 -0.87 -9.21
N MET A 53 3.01 -0.65 -8.31
CA MET A 53 2.80 0.11 -7.08
C MET A 53 2.34 1.55 -7.36
N LEU A 54 2.95 2.24 -8.33
CA LEU A 54 2.58 3.60 -8.71
C LEU A 54 1.16 3.65 -9.30
N ILE A 55 0.77 2.66 -10.11
CA ILE A 55 -0.59 2.57 -10.66
C ILE A 55 -1.62 2.36 -9.54
N VAL A 56 -1.39 1.40 -8.64
CA VAL A 56 -2.29 1.14 -7.50
C VAL A 56 -2.38 2.37 -6.60
N SER A 57 -1.26 3.01 -6.30
CA SER A 57 -1.25 4.22 -5.48
C SER A 57 -1.97 5.38 -6.16
N LEU A 58 -1.81 5.55 -7.48
CA LEU A 58 -2.52 6.59 -8.22
C LEU A 58 -4.03 6.33 -8.18
N LEU A 59 -4.47 5.09 -8.38
CA LEU A 59 -5.89 4.72 -8.31
C LEU A 59 -6.48 4.91 -6.91
N SER A 60 -5.74 4.54 -5.85
CA SER A 60 -6.15 4.79 -4.46
C SER A 60 -6.29 6.29 -4.17
N VAL A 61 -5.33 7.11 -4.61
CA VAL A 61 -5.35 8.56 -4.38
C VAL A 61 -6.43 9.25 -5.23
N THR A 62 -6.72 8.79 -6.45
CA THR A 62 -7.74 9.42 -7.30
C THR A 62 -9.15 8.99 -6.95
N VAL A 63 -9.35 7.73 -6.55
CA VAL A 63 -10.67 7.19 -6.23
C VAL A 63 -10.93 7.34 -4.74
N ASP A 64 -10.25 6.57 -3.89
CA ASP A 64 -10.57 6.49 -2.46
C ASP A 64 -10.36 7.82 -1.71
N LEU A 65 -9.22 8.48 -1.91
CA LEU A 65 -8.97 9.75 -1.22
C LEU A 65 -9.95 10.85 -1.66
N SER A 66 -10.38 10.85 -2.94
CA SER A 66 -11.41 11.78 -3.42
C SER A 66 -12.76 11.54 -2.74
N LEU A 67 -13.17 10.29 -2.56
CA LEU A 67 -14.39 9.94 -1.83
C LEU A 67 -14.29 10.36 -0.36
N THR A 68 -13.14 10.15 0.26
CA THR A 68 -12.85 10.60 1.63
C THR A 68 -12.93 12.12 1.76
N LEU A 69 -12.44 12.88 0.77
CA LEU A 69 -12.52 14.34 0.76
C LEU A 69 -13.97 14.84 0.64
N ILE A 70 -14.80 14.20 -0.19
CA ILE A 70 -16.22 14.51 -0.28
C ILE A 70 -16.90 14.30 1.07
N TYR A 71 -16.61 13.18 1.74
CA TYR A 71 -17.09 12.93 3.10
C TYR A 71 -16.58 13.98 4.10
N LEU A 72 -15.31 14.38 4.06
CA LEU A 72 -14.76 15.38 4.97
C LEU A 72 -15.42 16.76 4.78
N ARG A 73 -15.82 17.09 3.55
CA ARG A 73 -16.54 18.33 3.23
C ARG A 73 -17.99 18.30 3.69
N LEU A 74 -18.72 17.23 3.39
CA LEU A 74 -20.16 17.12 3.66
C LEU A 74 -20.46 16.65 5.09
N GLY A 75 -19.51 15.94 5.70
CA GLY A 75 -19.66 15.33 7.02
C GLY A 75 -20.54 14.09 7.07
N ILE A 76 -21.01 13.62 5.92
CA ILE A 76 -21.87 12.46 5.73
C ILE A 76 -21.56 11.82 4.37
N VAL A 77 -21.80 10.52 4.25
CA VAL A 77 -21.61 9.78 3.00
C VAL A 77 -22.72 10.16 2.00
N HIS A 78 -22.32 10.56 0.79
CA HIS A 78 -23.22 10.85 -0.32
C HIS A 78 -22.75 10.16 -1.61
N PRO A 79 -23.64 9.48 -2.35
CA PRO A 79 -25.06 9.25 -2.05
C PRO A 79 -25.27 8.28 -0.87
N LYS A 80 -26.40 8.42 -0.16
CA LYS A 80 -26.79 7.51 0.95
C LYS A 80 -27.37 6.21 0.41
N LEU A 81 -26.52 5.43 -0.27
CA LEU A 81 -26.87 4.16 -0.89
C LEU A 81 -25.98 3.06 -0.32
N ASN A 82 -26.57 1.93 0.05
CA ASN A 82 -25.82 0.78 0.57
C ASN A 82 -24.79 0.29 -0.46
N LEU A 83 -25.17 0.24 -1.73
CA LEU A 83 -24.27 -0.14 -2.83
C LEU A 83 -23.05 0.77 -2.92
N PHE A 84 -23.22 2.08 -2.66
CA PHE A 84 -22.10 3.03 -2.66
C PHE A 84 -21.15 2.78 -1.51
N CYS A 85 -21.66 2.47 -0.31
CA CYS A 85 -20.84 2.08 0.83
C CYS A 85 -20.03 0.80 0.57
N PHE A 86 -20.67 -0.23 0.03
CA PHE A 86 -19.97 -1.48 -0.30
C PHE A 86 -18.92 -1.27 -1.38
N PHE A 87 -19.22 -0.47 -2.41
CA PHE A 87 -18.24 -0.09 -3.42
C PHE A 87 -17.04 0.65 -2.81
N TRP A 88 -17.30 1.64 -1.97
CA TRP A 88 -16.24 2.44 -1.35
C TRP A 88 -15.37 1.58 -0.43
N MET A 89 -15.96 0.78 0.46
CA MET A 89 -15.23 -0.18 1.29
C MET A 89 -14.40 -1.14 0.43
N TYR A 90 -15.00 -1.73 -0.61
CA TYR A 90 -14.32 -2.68 -1.49
C TYR A 90 -13.08 -2.07 -2.14
N ILE A 91 -13.19 -0.86 -2.67
CA ILE A 91 -12.07 -0.15 -3.30
C ILE A 91 -10.98 0.19 -2.29
N ASP A 92 -11.35 0.72 -1.12
CA ASP A 92 -10.41 1.10 -0.06
C ASP A 92 -9.59 -0.11 0.41
N PHE A 93 -10.27 -1.17 0.87
CA PHE A 93 -9.62 -2.38 1.38
C PHE A 93 -8.80 -3.10 0.30
N SER A 94 -9.31 -3.18 -0.94
CA SER A 94 -8.59 -3.85 -2.03
C SER A 94 -7.31 -3.10 -2.41
N PHE A 95 -7.37 -1.78 -2.60
CA PHE A 95 -6.19 -1.01 -2.98
C PHE A 95 -5.17 -0.89 -1.86
N TYR A 96 -5.62 -0.71 -0.61
CA TYR A 96 -4.73 -0.72 0.55
C TYR A 96 -3.94 -2.04 0.62
N THR A 97 -4.65 -3.18 0.53
CA THR A 97 -4.02 -4.50 0.60
C THR A 97 -3.13 -4.79 -0.60
N CYS A 98 -3.53 -4.39 -1.82
CA CYS A 98 -2.67 -4.47 -2.99
C CYS A 98 -1.37 -3.69 -2.78
N GLY A 99 -1.46 -2.46 -2.27
CA GLY A 99 -0.29 -1.62 -1.97
C GLY A 99 0.64 -2.27 -0.96
N MET A 100 0.09 -2.80 0.14
CA MET A 100 0.85 -3.51 1.18
C MET A 100 1.55 -4.76 0.64
N LEU A 101 0.83 -5.63 -0.06
CA LEU A 101 1.38 -6.86 -0.63
C LEU A 101 2.43 -6.59 -1.71
N LEU A 102 2.19 -5.63 -2.60
CA LEU A 102 3.17 -5.23 -3.61
C LEU A 102 4.44 -4.63 -2.97
N THR A 103 4.31 -3.86 -1.89
CA THR A 103 5.45 -3.31 -1.16
C THR A 103 6.27 -4.41 -0.49
N ALA A 104 5.60 -5.39 0.13
CA ALA A 104 6.25 -6.56 0.70
C ALA A 104 6.98 -7.37 -0.38
N TRP A 105 6.31 -7.63 -1.51
CA TRP A 105 6.89 -8.32 -2.64
C TRP A 105 8.08 -7.57 -3.25
N ALA A 106 7.97 -6.26 -3.46
CA ALA A 106 9.07 -5.42 -3.96
C ALA A 106 10.31 -5.51 -3.06
N SER A 107 10.10 -5.58 -1.75
CA SER A 107 11.17 -5.68 -0.75
C SER A 107 11.85 -7.04 -0.81
N PHE A 108 11.07 -8.10 -0.96
CA PHE A 108 11.56 -9.46 -1.13
C PHE A 108 12.27 -9.67 -2.47
N GLU A 109 11.71 -9.16 -3.57
CA GLU A 109 12.29 -9.21 -4.91
C GLU A 109 13.67 -8.52 -4.94
N ARG A 110 13.79 -7.34 -4.34
CA ARG A 110 15.08 -6.63 -4.20
C ARG A 110 16.09 -7.47 -3.42
N HIS A 111 15.64 -8.21 -2.40
CA HIS A 111 16.49 -9.15 -1.70
C HIS A 111 16.95 -10.27 -2.63
N ILE A 112 16.04 -10.95 -3.34
CA ILE A 112 16.39 -12.04 -4.26
C ILE A 112 17.36 -11.59 -5.36
N LEU A 113 17.10 -10.44 -6.00
CA LEU A 113 17.91 -9.92 -7.11
C LEU A 113 19.38 -9.68 -6.71
N VAL A 114 19.63 -9.31 -5.45
CA VAL A 114 20.99 -9.10 -4.94
C VAL A 114 21.75 -10.43 -4.78
N PHE A 115 21.07 -11.53 -4.46
CA PHE A 115 21.73 -12.81 -4.18
C PHE A 115 21.87 -13.70 -5.41
N SER A 116 20.97 -13.53 -6.38
CA SER A 116 20.71 -14.57 -7.36
C SER A 116 20.69 -14.05 -8.80
N VAL A 117 21.60 -13.11 -9.12
CA VAL A 117 21.77 -12.54 -10.47
C VAL A 117 21.90 -13.65 -11.54
N ARG A 118 22.49 -14.81 -11.19
CA ARG A 118 22.63 -15.98 -12.08
C ARG A 118 21.33 -16.76 -12.31
N TYR A 119 20.35 -16.70 -11.40
CA TYR A 119 19.13 -17.51 -11.43
C TYR A 119 18.09 -17.00 -12.44
N PHE A 120 18.11 -15.69 -12.75
CA PHE A 120 17.22 -15.05 -13.72
C PHE A 120 17.64 -15.22 -15.18
N ARG A 121 18.66 -16.04 -15.47
CA ARG A 121 19.16 -16.26 -16.84
C ARG A 121 18.23 -17.14 -17.69
N LEU A 122 17.31 -17.89 -17.08
CA LEU A 122 16.31 -18.72 -17.77
C LEU A 122 14.94 -18.03 -17.79
N SER A 123 14.42 -17.77 -18.99
CA SER A 123 13.20 -16.99 -19.23
C SER A 123 11.94 -17.55 -18.54
N TYR A 124 11.80 -18.86 -18.41
CA TYR A 124 10.62 -19.46 -17.76
C TYR A 124 10.61 -19.25 -16.23
N LYS A 125 11.79 -19.26 -15.58
CA LYS A 125 11.91 -18.99 -14.14
C LYS A 125 11.62 -17.53 -13.83
N MET A 126 11.93 -16.62 -14.76
CA MET A 126 11.60 -15.20 -14.63
C MET A 126 10.09 -14.97 -14.56
N ILE A 127 9.29 -15.66 -15.39
CA ILE A 127 7.82 -15.54 -15.38
C ILE A 127 7.26 -16.00 -14.03
N PHE A 128 7.67 -17.18 -13.56
CA PHE A 128 7.11 -17.76 -12.34
C PHE A 128 7.59 -17.07 -11.05
N VAL A 129 8.85 -16.59 -11.02
CA VAL A 129 9.43 -15.99 -9.82
C VAL A 129 9.14 -14.50 -9.73
N HIS A 130 8.92 -13.79 -10.84
CA HIS A 130 8.69 -12.34 -10.82
C HIS A 130 7.25 -11.93 -11.17
N TYR A 131 6.73 -12.38 -12.31
CA TYR A 131 5.43 -11.90 -12.80
C TYR A 131 4.25 -12.56 -12.07
N ALA A 132 4.34 -13.86 -11.76
CA ALA A 132 3.26 -14.55 -11.06
C ALA A 132 2.99 -13.95 -9.66
N PRO A 133 3.98 -13.65 -8.81
CA PRO A 133 3.74 -13.00 -7.53
C PRO A 133 3.11 -11.61 -7.65
N ILE A 134 3.53 -10.80 -8.62
CA ILE A 134 2.91 -9.48 -8.87
C ILE A 134 1.43 -9.64 -9.22
N LEU A 135 1.13 -10.59 -10.12
CA LEU A 135 -0.24 -10.85 -10.54
C LEU A 135 -1.08 -11.37 -9.37
N ILE A 136 -0.52 -12.25 -8.53
CA ILE A 136 -1.18 -12.75 -7.32
C ILE A 136 -1.44 -11.59 -6.36
N CYS A 137 -0.45 -10.76 -6.05
CA CYS A 137 -0.61 -9.59 -5.18
C CYS A 137 -1.67 -8.60 -5.69
N LEU A 138 -1.88 -8.52 -7.01
CA LEU A 138 -2.89 -7.67 -7.62
C LEU A 138 -4.27 -8.31 -7.67
N ILE A 139 -4.41 -9.61 -7.92
CA ILE A 139 -5.72 -10.25 -8.12
C ILE A 139 -6.32 -10.72 -6.79
N TYR A 140 -5.49 -11.28 -5.90
CA TYR A 140 -5.93 -11.89 -4.65
C TYR A 140 -6.76 -10.95 -3.77
N PRO A 141 -6.37 -9.68 -3.53
CA PRO A 141 -7.15 -8.78 -2.69
C PRO A 141 -8.55 -8.52 -3.23
N PHE A 142 -8.70 -8.33 -4.55
CA PHE A 142 -10.01 -8.13 -5.16
C PHE A 142 -10.88 -9.36 -5.01
N ILE A 143 -10.36 -10.58 -5.23
CA ILE A 143 -11.14 -11.80 -5.03
C ILE A 143 -11.58 -11.93 -3.56
N PHE A 144 -10.64 -11.74 -2.62
CA PHE A 144 -10.92 -11.88 -1.19
C PHE A 144 -11.98 -10.89 -0.70
N TYR A 145 -11.85 -9.61 -1.04
CA TYR A 145 -12.81 -8.60 -0.61
C TYR A 145 -14.12 -8.65 -1.40
N ASN A 146 -14.12 -9.15 -2.63
CA ASN A 146 -15.36 -9.41 -3.35
C ASN A 146 -16.21 -10.45 -2.59
N TYR A 147 -15.60 -11.56 -2.18
CA TYR A 147 -16.29 -12.57 -1.36
C TYR A 147 -16.69 -12.02 0.02
N SER A 148 -15.75 -11.38 0.72
CA SER A 148 -15.95 -10.98 2.12
C SER A 148 -16.90 -9.78 2.29
N ILE A 149 -17.00 -8.90 1.29
CA ILE A 149 -17.85 -7.69 1.37
C ILE A 149 -19.18 -7.88 0.64
N LEU A 150 -19.21 -8.54 -0.53
CA LEU A 150 -20.44 -8.63 -1.34
C LEU A 150 -21.23 -9.92 -1.11
N PHE A 151 -20.56 -11.04 -0.81
CA PHE A 151 -21.20 -12.36 -0.70
C PHE A 151 -21.39 -12.82 0.74
N TYR A 152 -20.59 -12.32 1.68
CA TYR A 152 -20.74 -12.66 3.09
C TYR A 152 -22.05 -12.06 3.64
N SER A 153 -23.05 -12.91 3.80
CA SER A 153 -24.38 -12.51 4.27
C SER A 153 -24.34 -12.22 5.76
N CYS A 154 -24.79 -11.02 6.15
CA CYS A 154 -24.93 -10.61 7.53
C CYS A 154 -26.41 -10.34 7.86
N GLU A 155 -26.86 -10.77 9.03
CA GLU A 155 -28.26 -10.56 9.46
C GLU A 155 -28.56 -9.09 9.76
N ASN A 156 -27.55 -8.29 10.13
CA ASN A 156 -27.72 -6.88 10.52
C ASN A 156 -26.69 -5.96 9.85
N ASP A 157 -26.91 -5.63 8.57
CA ASP A 157 -26.12 -4.61 7.85
C ASP A 157 -26.44 -3.19 8.33
N LEU A 158 -26.00 -2.87 9.55
CA LEU A 158 -26.09 -1.53 10.12
C LEU A 158 -24.96 -0.65 9.57
N LEU A 159 -25.20 -0.08 8.38
CA LEU A 159 -24.34 0.93 7.76
C LEU A 159 -24.55 2.29 8.43
N ASP A 160 -23.44 2.92 8.86
CA ASP A 160 -23.47 4.24 9.50
C ASP A 160 -22.93 5.31 8.53
N PHE A 161 -23.84 5.99 7.83
CA PHE A 161 -23.51 7.05 6.87
C PHE A 161 -22.89 8.30 7.51
N GLN A 162 -22.83 8.40 8.84
CA GLN A 162 -22.15 9.48 9.55
C GLN A 162 -20.68 9.16 9.83
N ARG A 163 -20.22 7.94 9.52
CA ARG A 163 -18.82 7.53 9.64
C ARG A 163 -18.15 7.40 8.29
N THR A 164 -16.83 7.56 8.28
CA THR A 164 -15.97 7.24 7.12
C THR A 164 -16.16 5.79 6.71
N LEU A 165 -16.13 5.50 5.41
CA LEU A 165 -16.34 4.16 4.85
C LEU A 165 -17.68 3.54 5.26
N CYS A 166 -18.67 4.34 5.70
CA CYS A 166 -19.93 3.86 6.25
C CYS A 166 -19.81 2.96 7.50
N GLY A 167 -18.67 3.03 8.20
CA GLY A 167 -18.39 2.26 9.40
C GLY A 167 -17.46 1.07 9.16
N VAL A 168 -17.53 0.09 10.06
CA VAL A 168 -16.72 -1.15 9.99
C VAL A 168 -17.46 -2.17 9.12
N PRO A 169 -16.79 -2.81 8.14
CA PRO A 169 -17.42 -3.82 7.30
C PRO A 169 -17.96 -4.99 8.13
N CYS A 170 -19.06 -5.57 7.69
CA CYS A 170 -19.79 -6.54 8.51
C CYS A 170 -18.97 -7.80 8.84
N PHE A 171 -18.22 -8.35 7.87
CA PHE A 171 -17.41 -9.55 8.09
C PHE A 171 -16.41 -9.40 9.24
N LYS A 172 -15.95 -8.17 9.53
CA LYS A 172 -15.03 -7.90 10.64
C LYS A 172 -15.72 -7.91 12.01
N ARG A 173 -17.03 -7.66 12.06
CA ARG A 173 -17.82 -7.60 13.28
C ARG A 173 -18.37 -8.98 13.65
N GLU A 174 -18.95 -9.67 12.69
CA GLU A 174 -19.66 -10.95 12.93
C GLU A 174 -18.70 -12.14 12.98
N SER A 175 -17.65 -12.15 12.13
CA SER A 175 -16.70 -13.26 12.08
C SER A 175 -15.34 -12.88 12.65
N TYR A 176 -15.09 -13.35 13.86
CA TYR A 176 -13.77 -13.24 14.49
C TYR A 176 -12.66 -13.84 13.63
N VAL A 177 -12.94 -14.97 12.96
CA VAL A 177 -11.97 -15.68 12.10
C VAL A 177 -11.58 -14.84 10.89
N LEU A 178 -12.56 -14.28 10.16
CA LEU A 178 -12.29 -13.44 8.99
C LEU A 178 -11.59 -12.13 9.39
N ASN A 179 -11.97 -11.53 10.51
CA ASN A 179 -11.32 -10.32 11.02
C ASN A 179 -9.83 -10.56 11.36
N TRP A 180 -9.54 -11.65 12.07
CA TRP A 180 -8.17 -12.02 12.40
C TRP A 180 -7.36 -12.38 11.18
N TYR A 181 -7.95 -13.14 10.25
CA TYR A 181 -7.30 -13.49 8.99
C TYR A 181 -6.94 -12.23 8.19
N ASP A 182 -7.89 -11.32 7.99
CA ASP A 182 -7.67 -10.07 7.27
C ASP A 182 -6.55 -9.24 7.93
N THR A 183 -6.64 -9.03 9.24
CA THR A 183 -5.67 -8.24 9.99
C THR A 183 -4.27 -8.85 9.92
N LEU A 184 -4.14 -10.17 10.13
CA LEU A 184 -2.85 -10.85 10.11
C LEU A 184 -2.26 -10.90 8.71
N MET A 185 -3.02 -11.40 7.73
CA MET A 185 -2.48 -11.69 6.40
C MET A 185 -2.31 -10.44 5.53
N HIS A 186 -3.17 -9.44 5.69
CA HIS A 186 -3.15 -8.24 4.86
C HIS A 186 -2.41 -7.06 5.50
N SER A 187 -2.25 -7.05 6.82
CA SER A 187 -1.54 -5.96 7.52
C SER A 187 -0.29 -6.43 8.26
N VAL A 188 -0.41 -7.37 9.21
CA VAL A 188 0.71 -7.72 10.12
C VAL A 188 1.85 -8.45 9.40
N VAL A 189 1.54 -9.55 8.71
CA VAL A 189 2.54 -10.38 8.02
C VAL A 189 3.29 -9.57 6.96
N PRO A 190 2.62 -8.82 6.05
CA PRO A 190 3.32 -7.98 5.08
C PRO A 190 4.22 -6.93 5.75
N SER A 191 3.75 -6.30 6.83
CA SER A 191 4.54 -5.29 7.56
C SER A 191 5.82 -5.88 8.16
N ILE A 192 5.72 -7.05 8.81
CA ILE A 192 6.89 -7.74 9.38
C ILE A 192 7.88 -8.11 8.27
N LEU A 193 7.39 -8.64 7.15
CA LEU A 193 8.22 -9.00 6.01
C LEU A 193 8.94 -7.80 5.41
N ILE A 194 8.25 -6.66 5.27
CA ILE A 194 8.85 -5.40 4.78
C ILE A 194 9.99 -4.97 5.70
N VAL A 195 9.74 -4.89 7.01
CA VAL A 195 10.75 -4.48 8.00
C VAL A 195 11.93 -5.44 8.01
N ALA A 196 11.69 -6.76 8.04
CA ALA A 196 12.74 -7.76 8.03
C ALA A 196 13.60 -7.69 6.75
N CYS A 197 12.98 -7.55 5.58
CA CYS A 197 13.70 -7.42 4.30
C CYS A 197 14.54 -6.15 4.24
N TYR A 198 14.01 -5.01 4.70
CA TYR A 198 14.73 -3.75 4.73
C TYR A 198 15.88 -3.75 5.73
N MET A 199 15.68 -4.30 6.93
CA MET A 199 16.76 -4.46 7.90
C MET A 199 17.87 -5.37 7.35
N ALA A 200 17.52 -6.48 6.71
CA ALA A 200 18.48 -7.37 6.09
C ALA A 200 19.26 -6.69 4.94
N LEU A 201 18.59 -5.88 4.11
CA LEU A 201 19.23 -5.08 3.06
C LEU A 201 20.18 -4.02 3.64
N LEU A 202 19.76 -3.32 4.70
CA LEU A 202 20.57 -2.30 5.37
C LEU A 202 21.84 -2.89 6.00
N ILE A 203 21.72 -3.98 6.75
CA ILE A 203 22.87 -4.70 7.34
C ILE A 203 23.86 -5.10 6.23
N ARG A 204 23.36 -5.56 5.08
CA ARG A 204 24.21 -5.94 3.94
C ARG A 204 24.91 -4.76 3.31
N VAL A 205 24.22 -3.65 3.09
CA VAL A 205 24.84 -2.44 2.54
C VAL A 205 25.95 -1.94 3.47
N ILE A 206 25.74 -1.99 4.80
CA ILE A 206 26.77 -1.65 5.79
C ILE A 206 27.94 -2.64 5.74
N ARG A 207 27.67 -3.96 5.75
CA ARG A 207 28.73 -4.99 5.65
C ARG A 207 29.51 -4.89 4.35
N GLN A 208 28.84 -4.64 3.23
CA GLN A 208 29.48 -4.48 1.93
C GLN A 208 30.29 -3.18 1.87
N LYS A 209 29.80 -2.09 2.48
CA LYS A 209 30.58 -0.87 2.67
C LYS A 209 31.84 -1.13 3.50
N HIS A 210 31.75 -1.87 4.60
CA HIS A 210 32.89 -2.20 5.44
C HIS A 210 33.90 -3.12 4.73
N ARG A 211 33.45 -4.05 3.89
CA ARG A 211 34.33 -4.90 3.08
C ARG A 211 35.00 -4.16 1.92
N LEU A 212 34.26 -3.25 1.27
CA LEU A 212 34.73 -2.49 0.09
C LEU A 212 35.32 -1.12 0.44
N GLN A 213 35.49 -0.78 1.72
CA GLN A 213 36.21 0.42 2.17
C GLN A 213 37.68 0.48 1.69
N GLN A 214 38.17 -0.56 1.00
CA GLN A 214 39.46 -0.59 0.30
C GLN A 214 39.40 -0.25 -1.21
N GLN A 215 38.23 -0.15 -1.84
CA GLN A 215 38.14 0.21 -3.26
C GLN A 215 37.07 1.28 -3.50
N LEU A 216 37.47 2.35 -4.20
CA LEU A 216 36.72 3.54 -4.63
C LEU A 216 35.38 3.23 -5.34
N PHE A 217 34.41 2.71 -4.61
CA PHE A 217 33.10 2.31 -5.14
C PHE A 217 32.07 3.43 -4.94
N SER A 218 31.24 3.69 -5.95
CA SER A 218 30.42 4.90 -6.09
C SER A 218 29.41 5.13 -4.94
N TRP A 219 29.84 5.90 -3.94
CA TRP A 219 29.12 6.21 -2.70
C TRP A 219 27.74 6.85 -2.90
N GLY A 220 27.57 7.67 -3.96
CA GLY A 220 26.32 8.39 -4.23
C GLY A 220 25.13 7.47 -4.52
N LYS A 221 25.33 6.39 -5.30
CA LYS A 221 24.25 5.46 -5.65
C LYS A 221 23.77 4.63 -4.46
N GLN A 222 24.68 4.19 -3.60
CA GLN A 222 24.32 3.45 -2.38
C GLN A 222 23.59 4.34 -1.37
N ARG A 223 24.03 5.58 -1.17
CA ARG A 223 23.36 6.54 -0.28
C ARG A 223 21.91 6.80 -0.69
N GLN A 224 21.65 6.95 -2.00
CA GLN A 224 20.29 7.18 -2.51
C GLN A 224 19.35 6.00 -2.25
N ILE A 225 19.84 4.76 -2.39
CA ILE A 225 19.07 3.54 -2.08
C ILE A 225 18.79 3.41 -0.58
N ILE A 226 19.78 3.71 0.27
CA ILE A 226 19.60 3.71 1.74
C ILE A 226 18.54 4.72 2.17
N ILE A 227 18.58 5.94 1.64
CA ILE A 227 17.60 6.99 1.96
C ILE A 227 16.19 6.54 1.53
N GLN A 228 16.04 6.00 0.32
CA GLN A 228 14.76 5.47 -0.14
C GLN A 228 14.22 4.36 0.78
N LEU A 229 15.08 3.41 1.19
CA LEU A 229 14.69 2.31 2.09
C LEU A 229 14.29 2.81 3.47
N LEU A 230 15.05 3.76 4.03
CA LEU A 230 14.77 4.33 5.34
C LEU A 230 13.44 5.10 5.33
N THR A 231 13.21 5.93 4.31
CA THR A 231 11.97 6.68 4.15
C THR A 231 10.76 5.75 4.07
N VAL A 232 10.82 4.69 3.26
CA VAL A 232 9.70 3.72 3.15
C VAL A 232 9.49 2.98 4.46
N THR A 233 10.55 2.56 5.16
CA THR A 233 10.44 1.89 6.46
C THR A 233 9.78 2.79 7.50
N CYS A 234 10.21 4.05 7.60
CA CYS A 234 9.62 5.02 8.52
C CYS A 234 8.15 5.28 8.21
N LEU A 235 7.78 5.43 6.92
CA LEU A 235 6.40 5.61 6.49
C LEU A 235 5.53 4.38 6.81
N CYS A 236 6.03 3.17 6.54
CA CYS A 236 5.31 1.94 6.87
C CYS A 236 5.08 1.80 8.37
N ILE A 237 6.05 2.17 9.21
CA ILE A 237 5.89 2.14 10.66
C ILE A 237 4.87 3.19 11.10
N THR A 238 5.02 4.45 10.69
CA THR A 238 4.11 5.52 11.12
C THR A 238 2.67 5.31 10.66
N MET A 239 2.45 4.75 9.47
CA MET A 239 1.10 4.44 8.98
C MET A 239 0.45 3.25 9.71
N ASN A 240 1.22 2.26 10.17
CA ASN A 240 0.68 1.07 10.83
C ASN A 240 0.62 1.18 12.37
N VAL A 241 1.36 2.11 12.98
CA VAL A 241 1.32 2.35 14.44
C VAL A 241 -0.10 2.54 14.99
N PRO A 242 -0.99 3.35 14.38
CA PRO A 242 -2.36 3.51 14.87
C PRO A 242 -3.15 2.19 14.88
N LEU A 243 -2.95 1.36 13.86
CA LEU A 243 -3.58 0.04 13.73
C LEU A 243 -3.09 -0.92 14.83
N PHE A 244 -1.79 -0.98 15.07
CA PHE A 244 -1.23 -1.80 16.15
C PHE A 244 -1.69 -1.34 17.53
N THR A 245 -1.83 -0.03 17.75
CA THR A 245 -2.34 0.49 19.03
C THR A 245 -3.81 0.14 19.27
N ILE A 246 -4.63 0.04 18.21
CA ILE A 246 -6.05 -0.33 18.34
C ILE A 246 -6.22 -1.83 18.63
N ILE A 247 -5.32 -2.68 18.14
CA ILE A 247 -5.39 -4.14 18.37
C ILE A 247 -4.91 -4.52 19.79
N LEU A 248 -4.03 -3.71 20.38
CA LEU A 248 -3.47 -3.93 21.73
C LEU A 248 -4.39 -3.45 22.86
N ILE A 249 -5.46 -2.72 22.55
CA ILE A 249 -6.47 -2.21 23.48
C ILE A 249 -7.74 -3.05 23.37
#